data_AF-A0A357D567-F1
#
_entry.id   AF-A0A357D567-F1
#
_cell.length_a   1.000
_cell.length_b   1.000
_cell.length_c   1.000
_cell.angle_alpha   90.00
_cell.angle_beta   90.00
_cell.angle_gamma   90.00
#
_symmetry.space_group_name_H-M   'P 1'
#
loop_
_entity.id
_entity.type
_entity.pdbx_description
1 polymer ?
#
loop_
_entity_poly.entity_id
_entity_poly.type
_entity_poly.pdbx_seq_one_letter_code
_entity_poly.pdbx_strand_id
1 'polypeptide(L)' 'VEKKAGDLVVGATINKFGTFKFETTKVGKDTVLAQIIKMVEDAQGTKAPIQKIADQVSGVFVPVVIGIAAVTFLVWYLV' A
#
# COMPACT_ATOMS: atom_id res chain seq x y z
N VAL A 1 28.38 -14.77 1.54
CA VAL A 1 28.84 -14.73 2.94
C VAL A 1 29.07 -16.16 3.35
N GLU A 2 30.29 -16.50 3.75
CA GLU A 2 30.60 -17.84 4.28
C GLU A 2 29.96 -17.99 5.66
N LYS A 3 29.41 -19.18 5.96
CA LYS A 3 28.72 -19.45 7.23
C LYS A 3 29.50 -20.48 8.03
N LYS A 4 29.72 -20.17 9.31
CA LYS A 4 30.40 -21.04 10.28
C LYS A 4 29.45 -21.43 11.41
N ALA A 5 29.88 -22.39 12.22
CA ALA A 5 29.11 -22.79 13.41
C ALA A 5 28.88 -21.57 14.33
N GLY A 6 27.62 -21.37 14.73
CA GLY A 6 27.20 -20.23 15.54
C GLY A 6 26.69 -19.02 14.73
N ASP A 7 26.90 -18.98 13.41
CA ASP A 7 26.37 -17.89 12.59
C ASP A 7 24.86 -18.00 12.41
N LEU A 8 24.17 -16.86 12.50
CA LEU A 8 22.75 -16.78 12.16
C LEU A 8 22.54 -16.96 10.67
N VAL A 9 21.52 -17.74 10.32
CA VAL A 9 21.02 -17.89 8.95
C VAL A 9 19.61 -17.32 8.87
N VAL A 10 19.32 -16.65 7.76
CA VAL A 10 18.02 -16.02 7.53
C VAL A 10 17.24 -16.89 6.54
N GLY A 11 15.98 -17.19 6.87
CA GLY A 11 15.07 -17.89 5.97
C GLY A 11 14.93 -17.18 4.63
N ALA A 12 14.63 -17.94 3.57
CA ALA A 12 14.58 -17.47 2.18
C ALA A 12 15.94 -17.04 1.57
N THR A 13 17.06 -17.26 2.25
CA THR A 13 18.39 -17.18 1.63
C THR A 13 18.77 -18.50 0.95
N ILE A 14 19.57 -18.43 -0.11
CA ILE A 14 20.01 -19.60 -0.88
C ILE A 14 21.37 -20.06 -0.37
N ASN A 15 21.45 -21.32 0.07
CA ASN A 15 22.73 -21.97 0.32
C ASN A 15 23.41 -22.28 -1.02
N LYS A 16 24.61 -21.74 -1.25
CA LYS A 16 25.33 -21.91 -2.52
C LYS A 16 26.12 -23.21 -2.59
N PHE A 17 26.81 -23.56 -1.50
CA PHE A 17 27.78 -24.66 -1.48
C PHE A 17 27.73 -25.40 -0.15
N GLY A 18 27.91 -26.72 -0.22
CA GLY A 18 27.94 -27.58 0.96
C GLY A 18 26.57 -27.84 1.58
N THR A 19 26.57 -28.50 2.72
CA THR A 19 25.39 -28.87 3.50
C THR A 19 25.71 -28.64 4.97
N PHE A 20 24.76 -28.06 5.70
CA PHE A 20 24.87 -27.88 7.14
C PHE A 20 23.50 -28.03 7.77
N LYS A 21 23.49 -28.43 9.03
CA LYS A 21 22.29 -28.39 9.88
C LYS A 21 22.28 -27.07 10.63
N PHE A 22 21.11 -26.50 10.79
CA PHE A 22 20.90 -25.30 11.58
C PHE A 22 19.73 -25.53 12.54
N GLU A 23 19.79 -24.84 13.67
CA GLU A 23 18.68 -24.81 14.63
C GLU A 23 17.70 -23.70 14.24
N THR A 24 16.41 -23.99 14.33
CA THR A 24 15.39 -23.01 13.99
C THR A 24 15.14 -22.11 15.19
N THR A 25 15.54 -20.84 15.10
CA THR A 25 15.37 -19.86 16.19
C THR A 25 14.08 -19.05 16.08
N LYS A 26 13.52 -18.88 14.88
CA LYS A 26 12.27 -18.15 14.61
C LYS A 26 11.49 -18.80 13.48
N VAL A 27 10.16 -18.88 13.61
CA VAL A 27 9.25 -19.49 12.63
C VAL A 27 8.03 -18.61 12.36
N GLY A 28 7.39 -18.81 11.20
CA GLY A 28 6.16 -18.11 10.84
C GLY A 28 6.30 -16.58 10.88
N LYS A 29 5.48 -15.94 11.73
CA LYS A 29 5.41 -14.47 11.87
C LYS A 29 6.66 -13.84 12.46
N ASP A 30 7.48 -14.63 13.16
CA ASP A 30 8.70 -14.15 13.80
C ASP A 30 9.91 -14.15 12.84
N THR A 31 9.74 -14.66 11.61
CA THR A 31 10.80 -14.63 10.61
C THR A 31 11.09 -13.22 10.11
N VAL A 32 12.34 -12.97 9.70
CA VAL A 32 12.74 -11.69 9.11
C VAL A 32 11.90 -11.34 7.88
N LEU A 33 11.57 -12.34 7.04
CA LEU A 33 10.73 -12.13 5.86
C LEU A 33 9.30 -11.69 6.25
N ALA A 34 8.69 -12.33 7.25
CA ALA A 34 7.37 -11.93 7.72
C ALA A 34 7.36 -10.51 8.29
N GLN A 35 8.44 -10.09 8.97
CA GLN A 35 8.59 -8.72 9.44
C GLN A 35 8.71 -7.71 8.30
N ILE A 36 9.43 -8.05 7.22
CA ILE A 36 9.52 -7.21 6.02
C ILE A 36 8.16 -7.08 5.35
N ILE A 37 7.42 -8.19 5.18
CA ILE A 37 6.08 -8.18 4.59
C ILE A 37 5.17 -7.26 5.39
N LYS A 38 5.14 -7.41 6.72
CA LYS A 38 4.34 -6.55 7.61
C LYS A 38 4.72 -5.08 7.48
N MET A 39 6.00 -4.75 7.48
CA MET A 39 6.47 -3.36 7.32
C MET A 39 6.04 -2.76 5.99
N VAL A 40 6.10 -3.55 4.91
CA VAL A 40 5.67 -3.14 3.58
C VAL A 40 4.15 -2.97 3.50
N GLU A 41 3.38 -3.84 4.15
CA GLU A 41 1.92 -3.73 4.26
C GLU A 41 1.52 -2.49 5.06
N ASP A 42 2.14 -2.27 6.22
CA ASP A 42 1.92 -1.08 7.06
C ASP A 42 2.23 0.21 6.28
N ALA A 43 3.29 0.22 5.46
CA ALA A 43 3.64 1.36 4.61
C ALA A 43 2.66 1.58 3.44
N GLN A 44 2.12 0.50 2.86
CA GLN A 44 1.13 0.56 1.78
C GLN A 44 -0.29 0.84 2.27
N GLY A 45 -0.58 0.66 3.57
CA GLY A 45 -1.90 0.81 4.18
C GLY A 45 -2.51 2.21 4.16
N THR A 46 -1.84 3.19 3.55
CA THR A 46 -2.35 4.55 3.41
C THR A 46 -2.72 4.82 1.96
N LYS A 47 -4.03 4.87 1.65
CA LYS A 47 -4.50 5.36 0.34
C LYS A 47 -3.88 6.73 0.08
N ALA A 48 -3.24 6.89 -1.09
CA ALA A 48 -2.61 8.14 -1.46
C ALA A 48 -3.65 9.29 -1.39
N PRO A 49 -3.33 10.42 -0.71
CA PRO A 49 -4.27 11.51 -0.43
C PRO A 49 -4.83 12.19 -1.69
N ILE A 50 -4.25 11.91 -2.86
CA ILE A 50 -4.65 12.48 -4.14
C ILE A 50 -6.09 12.13 -4.55
N GLN A 51 -6.60 10.96 -4.16
CA GLN A 51 -7.98 10.58 -4.46
C GLN A 51 -8.99 11.50 -3.72
N LYS A 52 -8.68 11.91 -2.49
CA LYS A 52 -9.53 12.82 -1.71
C LYS A 52 -9.61 14.22 -2.33
N ILE A 53 -8.54 14.68 -2.97
CA ILE A 53 -8.49 15.99 -3.64
C ILE A 53 -9.44 15.99 -4.85
N ALA A 54 -9.41 14.93 -5.66
CA ALA A 54 -10.30 14.79 -6.82
C ALA A 54 -11.78 14.73 -6.41
N ASP A 55 -12.10 13.99 -5.34
CA ASP A 55 -13.46 13.88 -4.81
C ASP A 55 -13.97 15.23 -4.29
N GLN A 56 -13.11 16.00 -3.62
CA GLN A 56 -13.47 17.32 -3.09
C GLN A 56 -13.75 18.33 -4.20
N VAL A 57 -12.95 18.33 -5.28
CA VAL A 57 -13.21 19.17 -6.45
C VAL A 57 -14.53 18.78 -7.12
N SER A 58 -14.77 17.47 -7.30
CA SER A 58 -16.00 16.96 -7.90
C SER A 58 -17.24 17.29 -7.07
N GLY A 59 -17.12 17.26 -5.74
CA GLY A 59 -18.19 17.58 -4.81
C GLY A 59 -18.71 19.02 -4.90
N VAL A 60 -17.89 19.96 -5.39
CA VAL A 60 -18.29 21.36 -5.62
C VAL A 60 -18.66 21.60 -7.08
N PHE A 61 -17.87 21.04 -8.01
CA PHE A 61 -18.04 21.30 -9.44
C PHE A 61 -19.39 20.79 -9.96
N VAL A 62 -19.78 19.57 -9.58
CA VAL A 62 -21.00 18.93 -10.11
C VAL A 62 -22.27 19.69 -9.70
N PRO A 63 -22.50 20.04 -8.42
CA PRO A 63 -23.68 20.83 -8.04
C PRO A 63 -23.73 22.22 -8.69
N VAL A 64 -22.57 22.87 -8.85
CA VAL A 64 -22.49 24.20 -9.48
C VAL A 64 -22.92 24.13 -10.94
N VAL A 65 -22.42 23.17 -11.71
CA VAL A 65 -22.79 23.00 -13.13
C VAL A 65 -24.27 22.67 -13.27
N ILE A 66 -24.82 21.80 -12.42
CA ILE A 66 -26.26 21.49 -12.39
C ILE A 66 -27.08 22.74 -12.08
N GLY A 67 -26.65 23.57 -11.12
CA GLY A 67 -27.29 24.84 -10.79
C GLY A 67 -27.31 25.82 -11.96
N ILE A 68 -26.17 26.00 -12.64
CA ILE A 68 -26.08 26.87 -13.82
C ILE A 68 -26.97 26.36 -14.95
N ALA A 69 -27.00 25.05 -15.19
CA ALA A 69 -27.86 24.45 -16.20
C ALA A 69 -29.35 24.69 -15.91
N ALA A 70 -29.78 24.51 -14.65
CA ALA A 70 -31.15 24.78 -14.22
C ALA A 70 -31.53 26.26 -14.35
N VAL A 71 -30.63 27.18 -13.94
CA VAL A 71 -30.85 28.63 -14.08
C VAL A 71 -30.96 29.01 -15.56
N THR A 72 -30.06 28.51 -16.40
CA THR A 72 -30.09 28.77 -17.85
C THR A 72 -31.39 28.29 -18.47
N PHE A 73 -31.84 27.09 -18.10
CA PHE A 73 -33.13 26.54 -18.55
C PHE A 73 -34.32 27.41 -18.11
N LEU A 74 -34.36 27.83 -16.85
CA LEU A 74 -35.44 28.67 -16.32
C LEU A 74 -35.49 30.05 -16.97
N VAL A 75 -34.32 30.68 -17.19
CA VAL A 75 -34.24 31.98 -17.86
C VAL A 75 -34.76 31.88 -19.29
N TRP A 76 -34.36 30.85 -20.05
CA TRP A 76 -34.84 30.64 -21.41
C TRP A 76 -36.33 30.28 -21.49
N TYR A 77 -36.89 29.64 -20.47
CA TYR A 77 -38.28 29.24 -20.45
C TYR A 77 -39.23 30.39 -20.06
N LEU A 78 -38.77 31.30 -19.20
CA LEU A 78 -39.58 32.39 -18.66
C LEU A 78 -39.46 33.71 -19.43
N VAL A 79 -38.41 33.88 -20.24
CA VAL A 79 -38.18 35.02 -21.14
C VAL A 79 -38.63 34.65 -22.55
#